data_AF-A0A535I1H0-F1
#
_entry.id   AF-A0A535I1H0-F1
#
_cell.length_a   1.000
_cell.length_b   1.000
_cell.length_c   1.000
_cell.angle_alpha   90.00
_cell.angle_beta   90.00
_cell.angle_gamma   90.00
#
_symmetry.space_group_name_H-M   'P 1'
#
loop_
_entity.id
_entity.type
_entity.pdbx_description
1 polymer ?
#
loop_
_entity_poly.entity_id
_entity_poly.type
_entity_poly.pdbx_seq_one_letter_code
_entity_poly.pdbx_strand_id
1 'polypeptide(L)'
;MNSTTDTVKAWVETVRIPTYGLGPPDKNPMFLEKRVYQGSSGVVYPYPVIDRVLDEKKDKPYTALCLENCYLKVMVLPELGGRVQMAQDKTNGYHFIYYNRVIKPALVGLTGPWVSGGIEFNWPQHHRPSTFEPVDWRIVENADGSKTVWCSEI
;
A
#
# COMPACT_ATOMS: atom_id res chain seq x y z
N MET A 1 11.14 36.14 -15.53
CA MET A 1 10.58 35.03 -14.74
C MET A 1 11.61 33.91 -14.75
N ASN A 2 12.29 33.65 -13.64
CA ASN A 2 13.26 32.56 -13.57
C ASN A 2 12.48 31.25 -13.61
N SER A 3 12.54 30.58 -14.77
CA SER A 3 12.16 29.18 -14.91
C SER A 3 13.20 28.34 -14.17
N THR A 4 13.06 28.21 -12.84
CA THR A 4 13.54 27.02 -12.18
C THR A 4 12.72 25.87 -12.73
N THR A 5 13.31 25.09 -13.63
CA THR A 5 12.76 23.82 -14.09
C THR A 5 12.37 22.99 -12.87
N ASP A 6 11.07 22.89 -12.62
CA ASP A 6 10.54 22.13 -11.49
C ASP A 6 10.90 20.65 -11.70
N THR A 7 11.91 20.20 -10.98
CA THR A 7 12.53 18.90 -11.21
C THR A 7 11.76 17.84 -10.45
N VAL A 8 11.17 16.89 -11.17
CA VAL A 8 10.53 15.72 -10.56
C VAL A 8 11.60 14.77 -10.02
N LYS A 9 11.47 14.38 -8.76
CA LYS A 9 12.36 13.44 -8.07
C LYS A 9 11.59 12.17 -7.72
N ALA A 10 12.26 11.04 -7.84
CA ALA A 10 11.79 9.78 -7.28
C ALA A 10 12.95 9.06 -6.59
N TRP A 11 12.73 8.54 -5.39
CA TRP A 11 13.74 7.84 -4.61
C TRP A 11 13.13 6.78 -3.70
N VAL A 12 14.00 5.93 -3.17
CA VAL A 12 13.66 4.91 -2.18
C VAL A 12 14.19 5.37 -0.84
N GLU A 13 13.37 5.29 0.20
CA GLU A 13 13.80 5.51 1.57
C GLU A 13 13.22 4.45 2.52
N THR A 14 13.89 4.25 3.66
CA THR A 14 13.35 3.42 4.73
C THR A 14 12.59 4.30 5.71
N VAL A 15 11.30 4.01 5.90
CA VAL A 15 10.47 4.68 6.91
C VAL A 15 10.11 3.71 8.02
N ARG A 16 10.04 4.17 9.27
CA ARG A 16 9.59 3.33 10.39
C ARG A 16 8.16 3.70 10.75
N ILE A 17 7.25 2.74 10.68
CA ILE A 17 5.83 2.95 10.97
C ILE A 17 5.41 2.00 12.09
N PRO A 18 4.77 2.50 13.17
CA PRO A 18 4.20 1.64 14.20
C PRO A 18 3.20 0.67 13.57
N THR A 19 3.43 -0.61 13.74
CA THR A 19 2.71 -1.68 13.02
C THR A 19 2.26 -2.77 13.97
N TYR A 20 0.97 -3.10 13.92
CA TYR A 20 0.43 -4.29 14.56
C TYR A 20 0.68 -5.49 13.64
N GLY A 21 1.38 -6.49 14.16
CA GLY A 21 1.71 -7.69 13.40
C GLY A 21 0.48 -8.57 13.13
N LEU A 22 0.70 -9.60 12.33
CA LEU A 22 -0.29 -10.62 12.02
C LEU A 22 0.01 -11.93 12.76
N GLY A 23 -1.02 -12.72 13.03
CA GLY A 23 -0.87 -14.13 13.37
C GLY A 23 -0.36 -14.96 12.18
N PRO A 24 0.02 -16.23 12.41
CA PRO A 24 0.34 -17.13 11.30
C PRO A 24 -0.88 -17.35 10.40
N PRO A 25 -0.69 -17.56 9.09
CA PRO A 25 -1.78 -17.99 8.22
C PRO A 25 -2.36 -19.33 8.66
N ASP A 26 -3.66 -19.54 8.41
CA ASP A 26 -4.27 -20.85 8.58
C ASP A 26 -3.55 -21.87 7.70
N LYS A 27 -3.28 -23.03 8.27
CA LYS A 27 -2.61 -24.14 7.56
C LYS A 27 -3.56 -24.82 6.59
N ASN A 28 -4.86 -24.74 6.83
CA ASN A 28 -5.87 -25.38 6.01
C ASN A 28 -6.29 -24.44 4.88
N PRO A 29 -6.25 -24.88 3.61
CA PRO A 29 -6.78 -24.09 2.51
C PRO A 29 -8.29 -23.89 2.69
N MET A 30 -8.76 -22.67 2.46
CA MET A 30 -10.17 -22.33 2.57
C MET A 30 -10.83 -22.25 1.18
N PHE A 31 -11.88 -23.06 0.97
CA PHE A 31 -12.67 -23.08 -0.26
C PHE A 31 -13.99 -22.32 -0.07
N LEU A 32 -13.91 -20.98 -0.03
CA LEU A 32 -15.02 -20.09 0.33
C LEU A 32 -15.93 -19.71 -0.85
N GLU A 33 -16.36 -20.70 -1.64
CA GLU A 33 -17.10 -20.51 -2.91
C GLU A 33 -18.43 -19.75 -2.77
N LYS A 34 -19.05 -19.80 -1.58
CA LYS A 34 -20.36 -19.18 -1.30
C LYS A 34 -20.27 -17.96 -0.38
N ARG A 35 -19.07 -17.53 0.01
CA ARG A 35 -18.90 -16.34 0.87
C ARG A 35 -19.24 -15.10 0.04
N VAL A 36 -20.24 -14.35 0.48
CA VAL A 36 -20.55 -13.03 -0.08
C VAL A 36 -19.53 -12.04 0.47
N TYR A 37 -18.84 -11.33 -0.40
CA TYR A 37 -17.77 -10.41 0.00
C TYR A 37 -17.89 -9.06 -0.68
N GLN A 38 -18.53 -8.09 0.01
CA GLN A 38 -18.62 -6.68 -0.42
C GLN A 38 -19.03 -6.47 -1.90
N GLY A 39 -19.97 -7.26 -2.40
CA GLY A 39 -20.42 -7.20 -3.80
C GLY A 39 -19.53 -7.95 -4.80
N SER A 40 -18.59 -8.77 -4.31
CA SER A 40 -17.69 -9.62 -5.08
C SER A 40 -17.60 -11.06 -4.52
N SER A 41 -16.75 -11.88 -5.14
CA SER A 41 -16.54 -13.29 -4.80
C SER A 41 -15.80 -13.46 -3.48
N GLY A 42 -16.24 -14.33 -2.58
CA GLY A 42 -15.48 -14.62 -1.36
C GLY A 42 -14.35 -15.63 -1.53
N VAL A 43 -14.08 -16.08 -2.76
CA VAL A 43 -13.04 -17.10 -3.06
C VAL A 43 -11.65 -16.55 -2.72
N VAL A 44 -10.92 -17.32 -1.91
CA VAL A 44 -9.58 -16.96 -1.43
C VAL A 44 -8.50 -17.91 -1.96
N TYR A 45 -8.84 -19.16 -2.29
CA TYR A 45 -7.87 -20.12 -2.82
C TYR A 45 -7.19 -19.59 -4.09
N PRO A 46 -5.85 -19.66 -4.22
CA PRO A 46 -4.91 -20.40 -3.37
C PRO A 46 -4.31 -19.62 -2.18
N TYR A 47 -4.75 -18.39 -1.93
CA TYR A 47 -4.18 -17.55 -0.88
C TYR A 47 -4.59 -18.02 0.52
N PRO A 48 -3.65 -18.01 1.49
CA PRO A 48 -3.97 -18.34 2.87
C PRO A 48 -4.80 -17.23 3.53
N VAL A 49 -5.64 -17.61 4.49
CA VAL A 49 -6.41 -16.66 5.31
C VAL A 49 -5.68 -16.42 6.62
N ILE A 50 -5.63 -15.16 7.05
CA ILE A 50 -5.12 -14.75 8.36
C ILE A 50 -6.29 -14.19 9.16
N ASP A 51 -6.53 -14.73 10.35
CA ASP A 51 -7.69 -14.43 11.20
C ASP A 51 -7.30 -13.77 12.53
N ARG A 52 -6.03 -13.36 12.67
CA ARG A 52 -5.52 -12.73 13.89
C ARG A 52 -4.62 -11.54 13.60
N VAL A 53 -4.88 -10.44 14.32
CA VAL A 53 -4.02 -9.27 14.44
C VAL A 53 -3.45 -9.25 15.85
N LEU A 54 -2.16 -8.96 16.00
CA LEU A 54 -1.51 -8.88 17.31
C LEU A 54 -1.93 -7.60 18.04
N ASP A 55 -1.96 -7.64 19.37
CA ASP A 55 -2.41 -6.51 20.21
C ASP A 55 -1.32 -5.44 20.42
N GLU A 56 -0.05 -5.80 20.23
CA GLU A 56 1.08 -4.90 20.41
C GLU A 56 1.63 -4.44 19.07
N LYS A 57 1.78 -3.13 18.91
CA LYS A 57 2.47 -2.54 17.77
C LYS A 57 3.97 -2.42 18.03
N LYS A 58 4.77 -2.59 16.97
CA LYS A 58 6.22 -2.36 16.98
C LYS A 58 6.60 -1.46 15.81
N ASP A 59 7.65 -0.67 15.97
CA ASP A 59 8.20 0.09 14.85
C ASP A 59 8.79 -0.87 13.82
N LYS A 60 8.13 -0.97 12.67
CA LYS A 60 8.57 -1.79 11.55
C LYS A 60 9.20 -0.90 10.48
N PRO A 61 10.40 -1.22 9.96
CA PRO A 61 10.93 -0.56 8.78
C PRO A 61 10.13 -0.98 7.54
N TYR A 62 9.84 -0.03 6.68
CA TYR A 62 9.20 -0.22 5.38
C TYR A 62 10.03 0.44 4.30
N THR A 63 10.07 -0.21 3.14
CA THR A 63 10.49 0.42 1.88
C THR A 63 9.42 1.42 1.45
N ALA A 64 9.79 2.68 1.32
CA ALA A 64 8.93 3.75 0.79
C ALA A 64 9.48 4.23 -0.56
N LEU A 65 8.62 4.26 -1.56
CA LEU A 65 8.91 4.83 -2.88
C LEU A 65 8.30 6.22 -2.91
N CYS A 66 9.14 7.24 -2.96
CA CYS A 66 8.72 8.63 -2.89
C CYS A 66 8.77 9.27 -4.28
N LEU A 67 7.76 10.05 -4.61
CA LEU A 67 7.68 10.88 -5.82
C LEU A 67 7.39 12.32 -5.40
N GLU A 68 8.19 13.28 -5.83
CA GLU A 68 8.09 14.68 -5.39
C GLU A 68 8.39 15.67 -6.51
N ASN A 69 7.65 16.78 -6.55
CA ASN A 69 7.97 18.00 -7.33
C ASN A 69 7.74 19.25 -6.45
N CYS A 70 7.64 20.46 -7.01
CA CYS A 70 7.40 21.65 -6.17
C CYS A 70 6.01 21.69 -5.51
N TYR A 71 5.03 20.95 -6.03
CA TYR A 71 3.64 20.97 -5.57
C TYR A 71 3.26 19.77 -4.72
N LEU A 72 3.75 18.58 -5.04
CA LEU A 72 3.27 17.32 -4.47
C LEU A 72 4.42 16.50 -3.90
N LYS A 73 4.14 15.81 -2.81
CA LYS A 73 4.95 14.69 -2.31
C LYS A 73 4.06 13.47 -2.10
N VAL A 74 4.42 12.35 -2.71
CA VAL A 74 3.67 11.09 -2.65
C VAL A 74 4.59 9.99 -2.13
N MET A 75 4.07 9.15 -1.24
CA MET A 75 4.75 7.97 -0.70
C MET A 75 3.95 6.72 -1.01
N VAL A 76 4.59 5.75 -1.64
CA VAL A 76 4.03 4.43 -1.97
C VAL A 76 4.71 3.36 -1.11
N LEU A 77 3.93 2.43 -0.56
CA LEU A 77 4.45 1.31 0.24
C LEU A 77 4.30 -0.02 -0.54
N PRO A 78 5.33 -0.46 -1.28
CA PRO A 78 5.30 -1.74 -2.00
C PRO A 78 5.03 -2.94 -1.09
N GLU A 79 5.50 -2.92 0.16
CA GLU A 79 5.24 -4.00 1.12
C GLU A 79 3.78 -4.13 1.58
N LEU A 80 2.90 -3.20 1.19
CA LEU A 80 1.48 -3.16 1.53
C LEU A 80 0.61 -3.02 0.28
N GLY A 81 0.83 -3.91 -0.69
CA GLY A 81 0.08 -3.96 -1.94
C GLY A 81 0.36 -2.80 -2.90
N GLY A 82 1.50 -2.11 -2.75
CA GLY A 82 1.82 -0.93 -3.57
C GLY A 82 0.91 0.27 -3.32
N ARG A 83 0.27 0.36 -2.15
CA ARG A 83 -0.65 1.45 -1.82
C ARG A 83 0.04 2.81 -1.78
N VAL A 84 -0.69 3.87 -2.12
CA VAL A 84 -0.28 5.24 -1.81
C VAL A 84 -0.58 5.49 -0.34
N GLN A 85 0.46 5.54 0.50
CA GLN A 85 0.31 5.72 1.94
C GLN A 85 0.07 7.18 2.33
N MET A 86 0.72 8.10 1.62
CA MET A 86 0.70 9.53 1.92
C MET A 86 0.77 10.31 0.62
N ALA A 87 -0.02 11.38 0.53
CA ALA A 87 0.10 12.38 -0.52
C ALA A 87 -0.12 13.77 0.10
N GLN A 88 0.83 14.67 -0.10
CA GLN A 88 0.88 16.01 0.48
C GLN A 88 0.90 17.06 -0.62
N ASP A 89 0.05 18.07 -0.47
CA ASP A 89 0.14 19.34 -1.18
C ASP A 89 1.15 20.24 -0.43
N LYS A 90 2.26 20.56 -1.09
CA LYS A 90 3.36 21.35 -0.54
C LYS A 90 3.07 22.84 -0.54
N THR A 91 2.05 23.31 -1.25
CA THR A 91 1.66 24.73 -1.29
C THR A 91 1.02 25.19 0.02
N ASN A 92 0.40 24.26 0.74
CA ASN A 92 -0.28 24.51 2.02
C ASN A 92 0.07 23.49 3.13
N GLY A 93 0.90 22.48 2.83
CA GLY A 93 1.33 21.45 3.76
C GLY A 93 0.28 20.36 4.06
N TYR A 94 -0.87 20.37 3.39
CA TYR A 94 -2.02 19.51 3.66
C TYR A 94 -1.84 18.11 3.06
N HIS A 95 -2.17 17.06 3.84
CA HIS A 95 -2.30 15.71 3.32
C HIS A 95 -3.70 15.52 2.72
N PHE A 96 -3.81 15.46 1.40
CA PHE A 96 -5.09 15.40 0.68
C PHE A 96 -5.67 13.99 0.54
N ILE A 97 -4.98 12.99 1.11
CA ILE A 97 -5.53 11.66 1.37
C ILE A 97 -5.40 11.35 2.86
N TYR A 98 -6.20 10.41 3.36
CA TYR A 98 -6.12 10.01 4.76
C TYR A 98 -4.77 9.34 5.04
N TYR A 99 -3.82 10.12 5.57
CA TYR A 99 -2.50 9.63 5.93
C TYR A 99 -2.53 8.94 7.29
N ASN A 100 -2.74 7.63 7.28
CA ASN A 100 -2.66 6.82 8.47
C ASN A 100 -1.20 6.63 8.90
N ARG A 101 -0.83 7.10 10.10
CA ARG A 101 0.54 7.03 10.62
C ARG A 101 0.84 5.73 11.39
N VAL A 102 -0.08 4.78 11.35
CA VAL A 102 0.00 3.47 12.01
C VAL A 102 -0.52 2.40 11.07
N ILE A 103 0.20 1.30 10.93
CA ILE A 103 -0.29 0.13 10.19
C ILE A 103 -1.01 -0.78 11.18
N LYS A 104 -2.32 -0.60 11.32
CA LYS A 104 -3.19 -1.49 12.12
C LYS A 104 -4.17 -2.18 11.17
N PRO A 105 -3.91 -3.44 10.77
CA PRO A 105 -4.85 -4.16 9.94
C PRO A 105 -6.14 -4.47 10.69
N ALA A 106 -7.24 -4.47 9.95
CA ALA A 106 -8.52 -5.07 10.35
C ALA A 106 -8.74 -6.33 9.49
N LEU A 107 -9.49 -7.29 10.02
CA LEU A 107 -9.79 -8.56 9.36
C LEU A 107 -10.96 -8.42 8.36
N VAL A 108 -10.85 -7.45 7.45
CA VAL A 108 -11.89 -7.10 6.46
C VAL A 108 -11.43 -7.33 5.01
N GLY A 109 -10.14 -7.54 4.79
CA GLY A 109 -9.59 -7.95 3.49
C GLY A 109 -10.07 -9.33 3.10
N LEU A 110 -9.92 -9.68 1.82
CA LEU A 110 -10.41 -10.96 1.29
C LEU A 110 -9.72 -12.13 2.00
N THR A 111 -8.40 -12.03 2.19
CA THR A 111 -7.53 -12.96 2.95
C THR A 111 -7.41 -12.61 4.43
N GLY A 112 -8.19 -11.62 4.92
CA GLY A 112 -8.19 -11.15 6.30
C GLY A 112 -7.58 -9.74 6.42
N PRO A 113 -6.25 -9.56 6.40
CA PRO A 113 -5.62 -8.28 6.67
C PRO A 113 -5.96 -7.21 5.63
N TRP A 114 -6.43 -6.06 6.09
CA TRP A 114 -6.60 -4.85 5.29
C TRP A 114 -6.38 -3.61 6.16
N VAL A 115 -5.84 -2.53 5.59
CA VAL A 115 -5.53 -1.29 6.34
C VAL A 115 -6.27 -0.10 5.76
N SER A 116 -6.80 0.73 6.64
CA SER A 116 -7.48 1.98 6.30
C SER A 116 -6.52 3.12 5.94
N GLY A 117 -7.01 4.02 5.10
CA GLY A 117 -6.29 5.20 4.64
C GLY A 117 -5.42 4.94 3.42
N GLY A 118 -4.88 6.03 2.90
CA GLY A 118 -4.17 6.03 1.63
C GLY A 118 -5.09 5.82 0.42
N ILE A 119 -4.50 5.33 -0.67
CA ILE A 119 -5.19 4.83 -1.86
C ILE A 119 -4.75 3.38 -2.09
N GLU A 120 -5.72 2.48 -2.11
CA GLU A 120 -5.53 1.06 -2.38
C GLU A 120 -5.76 0.76 -3.86
N PHE A 121 -4.92 -0.08 -4.44
CA PHE A 121 -5.11 -0.61 -5.78
C PHE A 121 -5.81 -1.97 -5.72
N ASN A 122 -6.96 -2.08 -6.37
CA ASN A 122 -7.81 -3.27 -6.33
C ASN A 122 -8.00 -3.82 -7.74
N TRP A 123 -7.30 -4.91 -8.05
CA TRP A 123 -7.48 -5.69 -9.26
C TRP A 123 -7.06 -7.14 -8.98
N PRO A 124 -7.75 -8.16 -9.51
CA PRO A 124 -9.01 -8.10 -10.27
C PRO A 124 -10.25 -7.89 -9.38
N GLN A 125 -10.09 -7.74 -8.06
CA GLN A 125 -11.19 -7.74 -7.09
C GLN A 125 -10.99 -6.70 -5.98
N HIS A 126 -12.08 -6.29 -5.32
CA HIS A 126 -12.12 -5.39 -4.16
C HIS A 126 -12.59 -6.11 -2.88
N HIS A 127 -11.88 -6.02 -1.75
CA HIS A 127 -10.43 -5.78 -1.66
C HIS A 127 -9.65 -6.93 -2.32
N ARG A 128 -8.54 -6.66 -2.99
CA ARG A 128 -7.78 -7.73 -3.68
C ARG A 128 -7.08 -8.66 -2.67
N PRO A 129 -6.88 -9.96 -2.97
CA PRO A 129 -6.25 -10.91 -2.04
C PRO A 129 -4.90 -10.46 -1.48
N SER A 130 -4.07 -9.85 -2.33
CA SER A 130 -2.70 -9.39 -2.06
C SER A 130 -2.62 -7.92 -1.60
N THR A 131 -3.72 -7.32 -1.12
CA THR A 131 -3.74 -5.90 -0.68
C THR A 131 -2.77 -5.60 0.48
N PHE A 132 -2.44 -6.63 1.26
CA PHE A 132 -1.51 -6.55 2.38
C PHE A 132 -0.23 -7.37 2.15
N GLU A 133 0.02 -7.78 0.90
CA GLU A 133 1.22 -8.52 0.50
C GLU A 133 2.23 -7.58 -0.18
N PRO A 134 3.53 -7.92 -0.15
CA PRO A 134 4.54 -7.17 -0.88
C PRO A 134 4.35 -7.32 -2.40
N VAL A 135 4.61 -6.24 -3.13
CA VAL A 135 4.66 -6.22 -4.60
C VAL A 135 6.07 -5.89 -5.08
N ASP A 136 6.40 -6.34 -6.28
CA ASP A 136 7.59 -5.89 -7.00
C ASP A 136 7.46 -4.43 -7.38
N TRP A 137 8.59 -3.74 -7.48
CA TRP A 137 8.60 -2.33 -7.84
C TRP A 137 9.86 -1.93 -8.59
N ARG A 138 9.76 -0.83 -9.34
CA ARG A 138 10.91 -0.16 -9.96
C ARG A 138 10.65 1.33 -10.10
N ILE A 139 11.72 2.13 -10.03
CA ILE A 139 11.67 3.56 -10.37
C ILE A 139 12.36 3.74 -11.72
N VAL A 140 11.72 4.48 -12.63
CA VAL A 140 12.22 4.77 -13.98
C VAL A 140 12.32 6.27 -14.16
N GLU A 141 13.41 6.73 -14.76
CA GLU A 141 13.57 8.08 -15.27
C GLU A 141 13.33 8.09 -16.78
N ASN A 142 12.46 8.99 -17.22
CA ASN A 142 12.06 9.11 -18.61
C ASN A 142 12.85 10.23 -19.31
N ALA A 143 12.92 10.17 -20.63
CA ALA A 143 13.67 11.13 -21.46
C ALA A 143 13.15 12.58 -21.36
N ASP A 144 11.88 12.76 -21.01
CA ASP A 144 11.24 14.07 -20.80
C ASP A 144 11.48 14.65 -19.38
N GLY A 145 12.25 13.96 -18.55
CA GLY A 145 12.54 14.33 -17.17
C GLY A 145 11.50 13.85 -16.14
N SER A 146 10.37 13.29 -16.60
CA SER A 146 9.40 12.67 -15.70
C SER A 146 9.97 11.42 -15.02
N LYS A 147 9.35 11.02 -13.91
CA LYS A 147 9.72 9.85 -13.12
C LYS A 147 8.50 8.94 -12.98
N THR A 148 8.70 7.64 -13.10
CA THR A 148 7.64 6.63 -12.95
C THR A 148 7.98 5.67 -11.82
N VAL A 149 7.05 5.49 -10.89
CA VAL A 149 7.09 4.44 -9.87
C VAL A 149 6.17 3.32 -10.33
N TRP A 150 6.73 2.15 -10.62
CA TRP A 150 5.99 0.95 -10.96
C TRP A 150 5.81 0.09 -9.72
N CYS A 151 4.62 -0.50 -9.57
CA CYS A 151 4.30 -1.52 -8.59
C CYS A 151 3.56 -2.64 -9.34
N SER A 152 3.97 -3.89 -9.16
CA SER A 152 3.39 -5.04 -9.88
C SER A 152 3.43 -6.31 -9.05
N GLU A 153 2.45 -7.16 -9.29
CA GLU A 153 2.37 -8.53 -8.79
C GLU A 153 2.17 -9.48 -9.98
N ILE A 154 2.48 -10.76 -9.78
CA ILE A 154 2.33 -11.84 -10.78
C ILE A 154 1.02 -12.59 -10.55
#